data_AF-A2YFJ9-F1
#
_entry.id   AF-A2YFJ9-F1
#
_cell.length_a   1.000
_cell.length_b   1.000
_cell.length_c   1.000
_cell.angle_alpha   90.00
_cell.angle_beta   90.00
_cell.angle_gamma   90.00
#
_symmetry.space_group_name_H-M   'P 1'
#
loop_
_entity.id
_entity.type
_entity.pdbx_description
1 polymer ?
#
loop_
_entity_poly.entity_id
_entity_poly.type
_entity_poly.pdbx_seq_one_letter_code
_entity_poly.pdbx_strand_id
1 'polypeptide(L)'
;MGLAGGARVVLFVVAAAAAAALTAAADQIFTSSGAPFGRNSREPRYHVEFHPVDAPFNPENGQESVPMTSHVGKHYTCFLPVEETKTMKSIIPQNATNVIIESERRVKPKDPDELLEILKDQCFYRHEGWWSYEFCSYGKIRQVHVEGEKVIQEYVLGEYDADATDAYYENQTSDSADEDDNLIDTSKRYHVHLYTNGTVCDLTDMPRETEVRFVCSEPTVVISSIKEISSCKYVLTVQSPMLCKNPLFQQEKRTLSIHCNELLAEAEATVDDDSLPKEAQIIIPDPDGLHNYAAYAT
;
A
#
# COMPACT_ATOMS: atom_id res chain seq x y z
N MET A 1 -71.57 -12.65 -45.02
CA MET A 1 -70.71 -13.79 -45.40
C MET A 1 -69.56 -13.74 -44.40
N GLY A 2 -69.43 -14.64 -43.41
CA GLY A 2 -69.31 -16.11 -43.52
C GLY A 2 -67.84 -16.43 -43.85
N LEU A 3 -67.09 -17.29 -43.15
CA LEU A 3 -67.40 -18.34 -42.16
C LEU A 3 -66.13 -18.69 -41.35
N ALA A 4 -66.30 -19.30 -40.16
CA ALA A 4 -65.35 -20.16 -39.42
C ALA A 4 -63.94 -19.61 -39.05
N GLY A 5 -63.32 -19.94 -37.91
CA GLY A 5 -63.65 -20.95 -36.90
C GLY A 5 -62.51 -21.96 -36.76
N GLY A 6 -61.85 -22.02 -35.60
CA GLY A 6 -60.68 -22.90 -35.42
C GLY A 6 -59.99 -22.77 -34.07
N ALA A 7 -60.67 -23.15 -32.97
CA ALA A 7 -60.01 -23.33 -31.69
C ALA A 7 -59.21 -24.64 -31.66
N ARG A 8 -58.01 -24.64 -31.07
CA ARG A 8 -57.34 -25.85 -30.59
C ARG A 8 -56.81 -25.64 -29.16
N VAL A 9 -57.29 -26.52 -28.29
CA VAL A 9 -56.90 -26.72 -26.88
C VAL A 9 -55.63 -27.59 -26.84
N VAL A 10 -55.13 -27.91 -25.63
CA VAL A 10 -54.11 -28.94 -25.28
C VAL A 10 -52.68 -28.38 -25.18
N LEU A 11 -51.89 -28.51 -24.10
CA LEU A 11 -52.07 -29.23 -22.81
C LEU A 11 -51.32 -28.50 -21.66
N PHE A 12 -51.83 -28.54 -20.43
CA PHE A 12 -51.03 -28.27 -19.23
C PHE A 12 -50.25 -29.53 -18.84
N VAL A 13 -48.93 -29.44 -18.62
CA VAL A 13 -48.15 -30.49 -17.95
C VAL A 13 -47.43 -29.89 -16.76
N VAL A 14 -47.94 -30.19 -15.56
CA VAL A 14 -47.26 -29.97 -14.30
C VAL A 14 -46.34 -31.16 -14.05
N ALA A 15 -45.05 -30.93 -13.89
CA ALA A 15 -44.09 -31.94 -13.45
C ALA A 15 -43.48 -31.48 -12.12
N ALA A 16 -43.81 -32.17 -11.04
CA ALA A 16 -43.33 -31.87 -9.70
C ALA A 16 -42.23 -32.86 -9.26
N ALA A 17 -41.26 -32.33 -8.53
CA ALA A 17 -40.38 -32.99 -7.56
C ALA A 17 -39.60 -34.26 -7.96
N ALA A 18 -38.27 -34.13 -7.99
CA ALA A 18 -37.38 -35.15 -7.45
C ALA A 18 -36.21 -34.46 -6.73
N ALA A 19 -36.26 -34.43 -5.39
CA ALA A 19 -35.13 -34.01 -4.57
C ALA A 19 -34.26 -35.25 -4.27
N ALA A 20 -32.97 -35.17 -4.59
CA ALA A 20 -31.96 -36.15 -4.19
C ALA A 20 -30.77 -35.39 -3.59
N ALA A 21 -30.34 -35.82 -2.41
CA ALA A 21 -29.26 -35.19 -1.65
C ALA A 21 -28.12 -36.19 -1.40
N LEU A 22 -26.95 -35.64 -1.05
CA LEU A 22 -25.69 -36.35 -0.73
C LEU A 22 -25.00 -36.96 -1.97
N THR A 23 -23.66 -36.91 -2.11
CA THR A 23 -22.58 -36.64 -1.15
C THR A 23 -21.55 -35.63 -1.66
N ALA A 24 -20.89 -34.92 -0.75
CA ALA A 24 -19.75 -34.05 -1.07
C ALA A 24 -18.46 -34.86 -1.35
N ALA A 25 -17.68 -34.41 -2.32
CA ALA A 25 -16.25 -34.70 -2.44
C ALA A 25 -15.55 -33.37 -2.74
N ALA A 26 -14.84 -32.83 -1.74
CA ALA A 26 -14.13 -31.56 -1.85
C ALA A 26 -12.64 -31.83 -2.10
N ASP A 27 -12.22 -31.88 -3.37
CA ASP A 27 -10.81 -31.81 -3.72
C ASP A 27 -10.31 -30.37 -3.53
N GLN A 28 -9.81 -30.08 -2.33
CA GLN A 28 -9.10 -28.84 -2.03
C GLN A 28 -7.66 -28.94 -2.52
N ILE A 29 -7.42 -28.50 -3.76
CA ILE A 29 -6.08 -28.07 -4.17
C ILE A 29 -5.80 -26.75 -3.45
N PHE A 30 -5.05 -26.82 -2.35
CA PHE A 30 -4.56 -25.64 -1.64
C PHE A 30 -3.52 -24.90 -2.50
N THR A 31 -3.98 -23.99 -3.35
CA THR A 31 -3.13 -22.86 -3.77
C THR A 31 -3.05 -21.90 -2.59
N SER A 32 -1.87 -21.74 -2.02
CA SER A 32 -1.59 -20.81 -0.92
C SER A 32 -1.65 -19.36 -1.40
N SER A 33 -2.85 -18.88 -1.70
CA SER A 33 -3.16 -17.47 -1.86
C SER A 33 -3.16 -16.81 -0.48
N GLY A 34 -1.96 -16.46 -0.01
CA GLY A 34 -1.82 -15.53 1.11
C GLY A 34 -2.54 -14.25 0.75
N ALA A 35 -3.67 -13.99 1.41
CA ALA A 35 -4.40 -12.74 1.20
C ALA A 35 -3.45 -11.58 1.53
N PRO A 36 -3.31 -10.57 0.66
CA PRO A 36 -2.50 -9.41 0.99
C PRO A 36 -3.20 -8.67 2.14
N PHE A 37 -2.62 -8.73 3.33
CA PHE A 37 -3.04 -7.95 4.51
C PHE A 37 -2.70 -6.44 4.36
N GLY A 38 -2.74 -5.93 3.13
CA GLY A 38 -2.60 -4.51 2.82
C GLY A 38 -3.98 -3.85 2.88
N ARG A 39 -4.31 -3.20 3.99
CA ARG A 39 -5.56 -2.42 4.13
C ARG A 39 -5.45 -1.04 3.49
N ASN A 40 -4.26 -0.63 3.07
CA ASN A 40 -4.02 0.67 2.45
C ASN A 40 -2.93 0.55 1.37
N SER A 41 -3.09 1.19 0.20
CA SER A 41 -2.09 1.15 -0.90
C SER A 41 -0.74 1.83 -0.56
N ARG A 42 -0.60 2.34 0.67
CA ARG A 42 0.59 3.02 1.21
C ARG A 42 1.40 2.19 2.21
N GLU A 43 0.92 1.00 2.59
CA GLU A 43 1.69 0.10 3.46
C GLU A 43 2.91 -0.45 2.70
N PRO A 44 4.10 -0.48 3.31
CA PRO A 44 5.29 -1.03 2.67
C PRO A 44 5.10 -2.52 2.38
N ARG A 45 5.71 -3.01 1.30
CA ARG A 45 5.78 -4.45 1.05
C ARG A 45 6.96 -5.01 1.82
N TYR A 46 6.78 -6.12 2.54
CA TYR A 46 7.89 -6.82 3.16
C TYR A 46 8.30 -8.01 2.30
N HIS A 47 9.61 -8.16 2.08
CA HIS A 47 10.19 -9.37 1.50
C HIS A 47 10.93 -10.11 2.61
N VAL A 48 10.68 -11.40 2.79
CA VAL A 48 11.34 -12.20 3.83
C VAL A 48 12.39 -13.09 3.19
N GLU A 49 13.64 -12.88 3.56
CA GLU A 49 14.80 -13.63 3.08
C GLU A 49 15.28 -14.59 4.17
N PHE A 50 15.40 -15.87 3.85
CA PHE A 50 15.86 -16.90 4.79
C PHE A 50 17.33 -17.23 4.56
N HIS A 51 18.12 -17.12 5.62
CA HIS A 51 19.56 -17.33 5.63
C HIS A 51 19.90 -18.61 6.39
N PRO A 52 20.64 -19.55 5.79
CA PRO A 52 21.00 -20.80 6.46
C PRO A 52 22.13 -20.57 7.48
N VAL A 53 22.34 -21.55 8.35
CA VAL A 53 23.31 -21.48 9.46
C VAL A 53 24.74 -21.18 9.00
N ASP A 54 25.13 -21.65 7.81
CA ASP A 54 26.44 -21.48 7.20
C ASP A 54 26.64 -20.12 6.49
N ALA A 55 25.55 -19.37 6.25
CA ALA A 55 25.58 -18.05 5.61
C ALA A 55 24.57 -17.07 6.25
N PRO A 56 24.73 -16.73 7.54
CA PRO A 56 23.80 -15.85 8.26
C PRO A 56 23.86 -14.41 7.75
N PHE A 57 22.72 -13.72 7.76
CA PHE A 57 22.67 -12.26 7.66
C PHE A 57 23.22 -11.63 8.94
N ASN A 58 24.07 -10.62 8.79
CA ASN A 58 24.73 -9.95 9.91
C ASN A 58 24.12 -8.54 10.07
N PRO A 59 23.30 -8.27 11.10
CA PRO A 59 22.55 -7.03 11.24
C PRO A 59 23.46 -5.82 11.52
N GLU A 60 22.99 -4.64 11.15
CA GLU A 60 23.62 -3.38 11.56
C GLU A 60 23.32 -3.06 13.04
N ASN A 61 24.18 -2.23 13.64
CA ASN A 61 24.26 -2.07 15.09
C ASN A 61 23.03 -1.34 15.66
N GLY A 62 22.08 -2.10 16.22
CA GLY A 62 20.83 -1.58 16.81
C GLY A 62 19.55 -2.07 16.12
N GLN A 63 19.64 -2.95 15.12
CA GLN A 63 18.48 -3.53 14.45
C GLN A 63 17.67 -4.45 15.38
N GLU A 64 16.35 -4.22 15.45
CA GLU A 64 15.44 -5.05 16.26
C GLU A 64 15.30 -6.47 15.68
N SER A 65 15.20 -7.48 16.54
CA SER A 65 15.06 -8.88 16.13
C SER A 65 13.95 -9.61 16.90
N VAL A 66 13.27 -10.51 16.21
CA VAL A 66 12.13 -11.28 16.72
C VAL A 66 12.39 -12.77 16.48
N PRO A 67 12.30 -13.63 17.51
CA PRO A 67 12.38 -15.08 17.32
C PRO A 67 11.08 -15.59 16.69
N MET A 68 11.19 -16.41 15.64
CA MET A 68 10.07 -17.02 14.93
C MET A 68 10.26 -18.52 14.81
N THR A 69 9.15 -19.26 14.69
CA THR A 69 9.17 -20.72 14.45
C THR A 69 8.35 -21.03 13.22
N SER A 70 8.96 -21.76 12.28
CA SER A 70 8.32 -22.24 11.05
C SER A 70 7.26 -23.30 11.35
N HIS A 71 6.32 -23.50 10.41
CA HIS A 71 5.35 -24.59 10.44
C HIS A 71 6.00 -25.99 10.48
N VAL A 72 7.28 -26.11 10.11
CA VAL A 72 8.09 -27.36 10.19
C VAL A 72 8.88 -27.44 11.51
N GLY A 73 8.65 -26.56 12.48
CA GLY A 73 9.35 -26.54 13.77
C GLY A 73 10.76 -25.96 13.74
N LYS A 74 11.27 -25.53 12.58
CA LYS A 74 12.56 -24.81 12.48
C LYS A 74 12.47 -23.44 13.16
N HIS A 75 13.47 -23.09 13.97
CA HIS A 75 13.58 -21.80 14.63
C HIS A 75 14.40 -20.81 13.81
N TYR A 76 14.00 -19.53 13.84
CA TYR A 76 14.65 -18.44 13.13
C TYR A 76 14.77 -17.21 14.05
N THR A 77 15.85 -16.45 13.92
CA THR A 77 15.92 -15.07 14.43
C THR A 77 15.77 -14.13 13.25
N CYS A 78 14.72 -13.32 13.24
CA CYS A 78 14.38 -12.44 12.13
C CYS A 78 14.58 -10.97 12.48
N PHE A 79 15.35 -10.26 11.67
CA PHE A 79 15.70 -8.86 11.86
C PHE A 79 14.71 -7.96 11.13
N LEU A 80 14.06 -7.06 11.87
CA LEU A 80 13.08 -6.13 11.32
C LEU A 80 13.80 -4.98 10.59
N PRO A 81 13.17 -4.35 9.58
CA PRO A 81 13.77 -3.22 8.88
C PRO A 81 13.79 -2.01 9.80
N VAL A 82 14.93 -1.31 9.90
CA VAL A 82 15.01 -0.08 10.68
C VAL A 82 14.20 1.00 9.97
N GLU A 83 13.15 1.52 10.61
CA GLU A 83 12.42 2.67 10.08
C GLU A 83 13.30 3.92 10.16
N GLU A 84 13.85 4.34 9.02
CA GLU A 84 14.59 5.61 8.90
C GLU A 84 13.68 6.82 9.19
N THR A 85 13.63 7.22 10.44
CA THR A 85 12.92 8.42 10.90
C THR A 85 13.66 9.69 10.46
N LYS A 86 13.48 10.07 9.19
CA LYS A 86 13.81 11.39 8.60
C LYS A 86 15.20 11.93 8.94
N THR A 87 16.26 11.41 8.32
CA THR A 87 17.51 12.18 8.18
C THR A 87 18.19 12.07 6.82
N MET A 88 17.41 12.10 5.71
CA MET A 88 17.96 12.50 4.40
C MET A 88 18.36 14.00 4.43
N LYS A 89 19.52 14.29 5.01
CA LYS A 89 20.38 15.34 4.46
C LYS A 89 21.13 14.71 3.30
N SER A 90 21.02 15.34 2.13
CA SER A 90 21.69 14.89 0.91
C SER A 90 23.17 14.60 1.16
N ILE A 91 23.56 13.32 1.01
CA ILE A 91 24.95 12.92 0.84
C ILE A 91 25.08 12.49 -0.61
N ILE A 92 25.65 13.37 -1.42
CA ILE A 92 26.00 13.10 -2.81
C ILE A 92 27.16 12.08 -2.81
N PRO A 93 26.99 10.87 -3.37
CA PRO A 93 28.10 9.94 -3.56
C PRO A 93 28.92 10.44 -4.76
N GLN A 94 30.03 11.14 -4.50
CA GLN A 94 31.02 11.36 -5.54
C GLN A 94 31.81 10.05 -5.78
N ASN A 95 32.04 9.73 -7.06
CA ASN A 95 32.69 8.51 -7.57
C ASN A 95 31.94 7.19 -7.35
N ALA A 96 31.01 6.91 -8.26
CA ALA A 96 30.83 5.55 -8.81
C ALA A 96 31.00 5.61 -10.33
N THR A 97 32.04 4.94 -10.84
CA THR A 97 32.36 4.86 -12.27
C THR A 97 31.31 4.07 -13.06
N ASN A 98 30.80 4.67 -14.13
CA ASN A 98 30.11 4.07 -15.28
C ASN A 98 29.77 2.57 -15.18
N VAL A 99 28.55 2.25 -14.71
CA VAL A 99 27.88 1.01 -15.09
C VAL A 99 26.70 1.38 -15.98
N ILE A 100 26.94 1.30 -17.29
CA ILE A 100 25.89 1.41 -18.30
C ILE A 100 25.08 0.11 -18.24
N ILE A 101 23.89 0.15 -17.66
CA ILE A 101 22.88 -0.89 -17.87
C ILE A 101 22.01 -0.45 -19.04
N GLU A 102 22.33 -0.97 -20.22
CA GLU A 102 21.47 -0.81 -21.40
C GLU A 102 20.11 -1.49 -21.17
N SER A 103 19.11 -1.03 -21.93
CA SER A 103 17.78 -1.67 -22.12
C SER A 103 16.64 -1.35 -21.15
N GLU A 104 16.66 -0.18 -20.51
CA GLU A 104 15.40 0.57 -20.46
C GLU A 104 14.98 0.90 -21.90
N ARG A 105 14.05 0.10 -22.42
CA ARG A 105 13.35 0.42 -23.66
C ARG A 105 12.76 1.82 -23.49
N ARG A 106 13.05 2.73 -24.42
CA ARG A 106 12.38 4.04 -24.54
C ARG A 106 10.91 3.85 -24.95
N VAL A 107 10.15 3.14 -24.12
CA VAL A 107 8.70 3.23 -24.09
C VAL A 107 8.44 4.64 -23.59
N LYS A 108 8.12 5.56 -24.51
CA LYS A 108 7.62 6.88 -24.10
C LYS A 108 6.50 6.62 -23.09
N PRO A 109 6.53 7.21 -21.88
CA PRO A 109 5.46 7.03 -20.93
C PRO A 109 4.15 7.37 -21.61
N LYS A 110 3.13 6.51 -21.46
CA LYS A 110 1.82 6.78 -22.05
C LYS A 110 1.28 8.09 -21.51
N ASP A 111 0.69 8.86 -22.42
CA ASP A 111 0.11 10.14 -22.09
C ASP A 111 -0.93 9.96 -20.96
N PRO A 112 -0.94 10.82 -19.92
CA PRO A 112 -1.85 10.64 -18.79
C PRO A 112 -3.32 10.70 -19.21
N ASP A 113 -3.66 11.52 -20.20
CA ASP A 113 -5.02 11.67 -20.69
C ASP A 113 -5.44 10.48 -21.55
N GLU A 114 -4.55 9.93 -22.39
CA GLU A 114 -4.80 8.65 -23.10
C GLU A 114 -5.10 7.50 -22.11
N LEU A 115 -4.50 7.52 -20.92
CA LEU A 115 -4.78 6.55 -19.87
C LEU A 115 -6.13 6.78 -19.17
N LEU A 116 -6.58 8.03 -19.08
CA LEU A 116 -7.82 8.44 -18.42
C LEU A 116 -9.03 8.45 -19.37
N GLU A 117 -8.86 8.47 -20.69
CA GLU A 117 -9.94 8.34 -21.69
C GLU A 117 -10.84 7.12 -21.43
N ILE A 118 -10.29 6.02 -20.90
CA ILE A 118 -11.04 4.80 -20.55
C ILE A 118 -12.11 5.08 -19.49
N LEU A 119 -11.93 6.12 -18.66
CA LEU A 119 -12.85 6.53 -17.61
C LEU A 119 -13.90 7.53 -18.09
N LYS A 120 -13.81 8.02 -19.33
CA LYS A 120 -14.73 9.01 -19.89
C LYS A 120 -16.19 8.58 -19.75
N ASP A 121 -17.03 9.53 -19.33
CA ASP A 121 -18.45 9.36 -19.03
C ASP A 121 -18.76 8.36 -17.88
N GLN A 122 -17.75 7.82 -17.19
CA GLN A 122 -17.95 7.02 -15.97
C GLN A 122 -18.09 7.92 -14.75
N CYS A 123 -19.13 7.65 -13.95
CA CYS A 123 -19.44 8.38 -12.73
C CYS A 123 -19.06 7.57 -11.48
N PHE A 124 -18.36 8.22 -10.56
CA PHE A 124 -17.89 7.67 -9.30
C PHE A 124 -18.58 8.41 -8.14
N TYR A 125 -18.86 7.68 -7.06
CA TYR A 125 -19.66 8.19 -5.94
C TYR A 125 -18.89 8.11 -4.63
N ARG A 126 -19.08 9.11 -3.76
CA ARG A 126 -18.52 9.15 -2.41
C ARG A 126 -19.49 9.82 -1.45
N HIS A 127 -19.73 9.19 -0.30
CA HIS A 127 -20.57 9.76 0.75
C HIS A 127 -19.69 10.23 1.92
N GLU A 128 -19.85 11.48 2.36
CA GLU A 128 -19.18 12.06 3.52
C GLU A 128 -20.18 12.82 4.40
N GLY A 129 -20.71 12.14 5.42
CA GLY A 129 -21.60 12.73 6.41
C GLY A 129 -22.93 13.19 5.81
N TRP A 130 -23.15 14.50 5.73
CA TRP A 130 -24.37 15.05 5.12
C TRP A 130 -24.35 14.97 3.59
N TRP A 131 -23.18 15.01 2.96
CA TRP A 131 -23.06 15.17 1.52
C TRP A 131 -22.75 13.86 0.80
N SER A 132 -23.34 13.70 -0.38
CA SER A 132 -22.93 12.70 -1.37
C SER A 132 -22.38 13.41 -2.58
N TYR A 133 -21.26 12.93 -3.09
CA TYR A 133 -20.54 13.50 -4.22
C TYR A 133 -20.57 12.52 -5.38
N GLU A 134 -20.88 13.04 -6.57
CA GLU A 134 -20.81 12.35 -7.85
C GLU A 134 -19.75 13.05 -8.70
N PHE A 135 -18.76 12.29 -9.17
CA PHE A 135 -17.72 12.75 -10.08
C PHE A 135 -17.83 11.96 -11.38
N CYS A 136 -18.29 12.61 -12.45
CA CYS A 136 -18.29 12.02 -13.79
C CYS A 136 -17.09 12.54 -14.59
N SER A 137 -16.19 11.63 -14.99
CA SER A 137 -14.95 11.98 -15.68
C SER A 137 -15.23 12.55 -17.08
N TYR A 138 -14.60 13.70 -17.39
CA TYR A 138 -14.88 14.56 -18.56
C TYR A 138 -16.32 15.12 -18.63
N GLY A 139 -17.10 14.95 -17.56
CA GLY A 139 -18.45 15.48 -17.42
C GLY A 139 -18.49 16.59 -16.37
N LYS A 140 -19.16 16.34 -15.25
CA LYS A 140 -19.30 17.31 -14.16
C LYS A 140 -19.23 16.67 -12.78
N ILE A 141 -19.04 17.53 -11.79
CA ILE A 141 -18.97 17.16 -10.37
C ILE A 141 -20.20 17.72 -9.67
N ARG A 142 -20.94 16.86 -8.97
CA ARG A 142 -22.15 17.23 -8.23
C ARG A 142 -21.98 16.89 -6.75
N GLN A 143 -22.41 17.82 -5.91
CA GLN A 143 -22.64 17.62 -4.49
C GLN A 143 -24.16 17.59 -4.28
N VAL A 144 -24.67 16.47 -3.76
CA VAL A 144 -26.09 16.27 -3.51
C VAL A 144 -26.32 15.84 -2.07
N HIS A 145 -27.38 16.35 -1.45
CA HIS A 145 -27.92 15.80 -0.22
C HIS A 145 -29.28 15.15 -0.51
N VAL A 146 -29.46 13.93 0.00
CA VAL A 146 -30.58 13.05 -0.31
C VAL A 146 -31.26 12.64 0.98
N GLU A 147 -32.58 12.85 1.06
CA GLU A 147 -33.42 12.42 2.16
C GLU A 147 -34.44 11.39 1.63
N GLY A 148 -34.33 10.15 2.09
CA GLY A 148 -35.04 9.01 1.49
C GLY A 148 -34.58 8.77 0.05
N GLU A 149 -35.51 8.82 -0.90
CA GLU A 149 -35.24 8.69 -2.35
C GLU A 149 -35.23 10.04 -3.09
N LYS A 150 -35.24 11.17 -2.37
CA LYS A 150 -35.32 12.51 -2.97
C LYS A 150 -34.05 13.31 -2.75
N VAL A 151 -33.47 13.82 -3.84
CA VAL A 151 -32.46 14.88 -3.76
C VAL A 151 -33.17 16.15 -3.28
N ILE A 152 -32.78 16.66 -2.12
CA ILE A 152 -33.38 17.88 -1.54
C ILE A 152 -32.46 19.10 -1.69
N GLN A 153 -31.17 18.88 -1.97
CA GLN A 153 -30.20 19.95 -2.26
C GLN A 153 -29.16 19.45 -3.26
N GLU A 154 -28.80 20.29 -4.23
CA GLU A 154 -27.83 19.98 -5.29
C GLU A 154 -26.99 21.22 -5.62
N TYR A 155 -25.68 21.01 -5.75
CA TYR A 155 -24.71 21.97 -6.27
C TYR A 155 -23.83 21.31 -7.32
N VAL A 156 -23.53 22.02 -8.41
CA VAL A 156 -22.48 21.64 -9.36
C VAL A 156 -21.17 22.28 -8.88
N LEU A 157 -20.14 21.48 -8.62
CA LEU A 157 -18.83 21.94 -8.16
C LEU A 157 -17.86 22.25 -9.31
N GLY A 158 -18.29 21.96 -10.55
CA GLY A 158 -17.63 22.31 -11.80
C GLY A 158 -18.00 21.33 -12.92
N GLU A 159 -17.82 21.76 -14.17
CA GLU A 159 -17.87 20.97 -15.39
C GLU A 159 -16.47 20.94 -16.02
N TYR A 160 -16.09 19.84 -16.68
CA TYR A 160 -14.72 19.65 -17.18
C TYR A 160 -14.33 20.74 -18.19
N ASP A 161 -13.20 21.38 -17.92
CA ASP A 161 -12.69 22.51 -18.69
C ASP A 161 -11.33 22.16 -19.29
N ALA A 162 -11.34 21.82 -20.58
CA ALA A 162 -10.13 21.45 -21.31
C ALA A 162 -9.18 22.65 -21.45
N ASP A 163 -9.70 23.81 -21.85
CA ASP A 163 -8.89 25.02 -22.07
C ASP A 163 -8.22 25.48 -20.75
N ALA A 164 -8.93 25.40 -19.62
CA ALA A 164 -8.35 25.69 -18.31
C ALA A 164 -7.33 24.62 -17.86
N THR A 165 -7.56 23.34 -18.20
CA THR A 165 -6.62 22.26 -17.89
C THR A 165 -5.32 22.41 -18.68
N ASP A 166 -5.40 22.74 -19.97
CA ASP A 166 -4.23 22.98 -20.82
C ASP A 166 -3.45 24.22 -20.31
N ALA A 167 -4.15 25.33 -20.05
CA ALA A 167 -3.55 26.54 -19.49
C ALA A 167 -2.90 26.32 -18.11
N TYR A 168 -3.40 25.39 -17.29
CA TYR A 168 -2.77 25.02 -16.01
C TYR A 168 -1.36 24.44 -16.24
N TYR A 169 -1.20 23.56 -17.23
CA TYR A 169 0.11 22.98 -17.55
C TYR A 169 1.04 23.96 -18.25
N GLU A 170 0.53 24.80 -19.16
CA GLU A 170 1.32 25.87 -19.78
C GLU A 170 1.93 26.79 -18.70
N ASN A 171 1.12 27.25 -17.74
CA ASN A 171 1.60 28.05 -16.62
C ASN A 171 2.65 27.31 -15.77
N GLN A 172 2.43 26.02 -15.44
CA GLN A 172 3.43 25.23 -14.70
C GLN A 172 4.76 25.09 -15.44
N THR A 173 4.74 24.91 -16.78
CA THR A 173 5.99 24.85 -17.56
C THR A 173 6.73 26.18 -17.63
N SER A 174 6.04 27.30 -17.44
CA SER A 174 6.67 28.63 -17.37
C SER A 174 7.31 28.94 -16.01
N ASP A 175 6.73 28.45 -14.91
CA ASP A 175 7.31 28.59 -13.56
C ASP A 175 8.52 27.67 -13.33
N SER A 176 8.64 26.56 -14.08
CA SER A 176 9.77 25.62 -13.97
C SER A 176 10.99 25.97 -14.84
N ALA A 177 10.97 27.10 -15.57
CA ALA A 177 12.01 27.43 -16.54
C ALA A 177 13.37 27.87 -15.95
N ASP A 178 13.46 28.06 -14.63
CA ASP A 178 14.67 28.49 -13.90
C ASP A 178 15.33 27.38 -13.03
N GLU A 179 14.77 26.16 -12.97
CA GLU A 179 15.40 25.00 -12.29
C GLU A 179 15.62 23.81 -13.26
N ASP A 180 16.72 23.08 -13.03
CA ASP A 180 17.29 22.04 -13.89
C ASP A 180 16.25 21.06 -14.51
N ASP A 181 16.31 20.90 -15.84
CA ASP A 181 15.40 20.16 -16.76
C ASP A 181 15.31 18.64 -16.49
N ASN A 182 15.91 18.18 -15.39
CA ASN A 182 15.88 16.80 -14.88
C ASN A 182 15.05 16.66 -13.59
N LEU A 183 14.53 17.76 -13.02
CA LEU A 183 13.64 17.79 -11.87
C LEU A 183 12.21 18.17 -12.27
N ILE A 184 11.61 17.38 -13.17
CA ILE A 184 10.13 17.26 -13.20
C ILE A 184 9.72 16.92 -11.76
N ASP A 185 8.92 17.78 -11.14
CA ASP A 185 8.65 17.79 -9.70
C ASP A 185 8.15 16.42 -9.18
N THR A 186 9.09 15.58 -8.74
CA THR A 186 8.82 14.23 -8.24
C THR A 186 7.98 14.22 -6.95
N SER A 187 7.70 15.39 -6.37
CA SER A 187 6.72 15.60 -5.31
C SER A 187 5.27 15.40 -5.82
N LYS A 188 4.97 15.80 -7.06
CA LYS A 188 3.62 15.76 -7.65
C LYS A 188 3.38 14.50 -8.50
N ARG A 189 3.30 13.33 -7.84
CA ARG A 189 2.83 12.07 -8.48
C ARG A 189 1.30 12.06 -8.70
N TYR A 190 0.75 13.07 -9.36
CA TYR A 190 -0.66 13.15 -9.73
C TYR A 190 -0.89 13.91 -11.04
N HIS A 191 -1.91 13.51 -11.81
CA HIS A 191 -2.39 14.26 -12.98
C HIS A 191 -3.56 15.16 -12.57
N VAL A 192 -3.63 16.37 -13.12
CA VAL A 192 -4.68 17.37 -12.85
C VAL A 192 -5.64 17.52 -14.01
N HIS A 193 -6.93 17.56 -13.71
CA HIS A 193 -7.98 18.16 -14.56
C HIS A 193 -8.66 19.30 -13.79
N LEU A 194 -8.98 20.39 -14.48
CA LEU A 194 -9.78 21.48 -13.90
C LEU A 194 -11.25 21.33 -14.29
N TYR A 195 -12.13 21.61 -13.33
CA TYR A 195 -13.58 21.64 -13.49
C TYR A 195 -14.07 23.02 -13.05
N THR A 196 -14.57 23.83 -13.98
CA THR A 196 -14.93 25.24 -13.78
C THR A 196 -16.44 25.45 -13.96
N ASN A 197 -16.93 26.70 -13.97
CA ASN A 197 -18.31 27.03 -14.32
C ASN A 197 -19.40 26.29 -13.50
N GLY A 198 -19.09 25.91 -12.25
CA GLY A 198 -20.05 25.31 -11.33
C GLY A 198 -21.14 26.30 -10.87
N THR A 199 -22.10 25.79 -10.10
CA THR A 199 -23.16 26.61 -9.49
C THR A 199 -22.59 27.81 -8.72
N VAL A 200 -23.15 28.99 -8.96
CA VAL A 200 -22.72 30.25 -8.34
C VAL A 200 -22.75 30.15 -6.80
N CYS A 201 -21.67 30.57 -6.18
CA CYS A 201 -21.47 30.57 -4.75
C CYS A 201 -22.21 31.74 -4.10
N ASP A 202 -23.06 31.44 -3.13
CA ASP A 202 -23.81 32.39 -2.30
C ASP A 202 -22.93 33.21 -1.33
N LEU A 203 -21.69 32.78 -1.11
CA LEU A 203 -20.72 33.46 -0.24
C LEU A 203 -19.72 34.36 -0.98
N THR A 204 -19.51 34.14 -2.29
CA THR A 204 -18.47 34.82 -3.07
C THR A 204 -18.96 35.39 -4.41
N ASP A 205 -20.20 35.11 -4.81
CA ASP A 205 -20.81 35.39 -6.12
C ASP A 205 -20.04 34.84 -7.33
N MET A 206 -19.05 33.98 -7.11
CA MET A 206 -18.26 33.32 -8.15
C MET A 206 -18.78 31.90 -8.43
N PRO A 207 -18.64 31.36 -9.65
CA PRO A 207 -18.93 29.94 -9.92
C PRO A 207 -18.02 29.04 -9.08
N ARG A 208 -18.57 27.92 -8.59
CA ARG A 208 -17.77 26.87 -7.92
C ARG A 208 -16.79 26.24 -8.91
N GLU A 209 -15.59 25.91 -8.43
CA GLU A 209 -14.53 25.27 -9.20
C GLU A 209 -13.87 24.12 -8.40
N THR A 210 -13.37 23.11 -9.10
CA THR A 210 -12.72 21.94 -8.52
C THR A 210 -11.43 21.57 -9.27
N GLU A 211 -10.34 21.43 -8.55
CA GLU A 211 -9.11 20.78 -9.04
C GLU A 211 -9.20 19.27 -8.78
N VAL A 212 -9.27 18.47 -9.86
CA VAL A 212 -9.32 17.01 -9.78
C VAL A 212 -7.92 16.44 -9.94
N ARG A 213 -7.44 15.72 -8.91
CA ARG A 213 -6.11 15.09 -8.86
C ARG A 213 -6.23 13.58 -8.99
N PHE A 214 -5.80 13.02 -10.13
CA PHE A 214 -5.70 11.58 -10.34
C PHE A 214 -4.37 11.05 -9.80
N VAL A 215 -4.43 10.00 -8.98
CA VAL A 215 -3.28 9.35 -8.35
C VAL A 215 -3.28 7.87 -8.72
N CYS A 216 -2.11 7.30 -9.05
CA CYS A 216 -1.97 5.86 -9.25
C CYS A 216 -2.35 5.10 -7.95
N SER A 217 -3.31 4.20 -8.05
CA SER A 217 -3.68 3.26 -6.99
C SER A 217 -4.43 2.07 -7.58
N GLU A 218 -4.30 0.91 -6.97
CA GLU A 218 -4.90 -0.36 -7.42
C GLU A 218 -5.83 -0.92 -6.32
N PRO A 219 -6.90 -1.67 -6.66
CA PRO A 219 -7.26 -2.19 -7.98
C PRO A 219 -8.40 -1.45 -8.70
N THR A 220 -9.09 -0.51 -8.05
CA THR A 220 -10.32 0.12 -8.56
C THR A 220 -10.23 1.64 -8.59
N VAL A 221 -10.99 2.28 -9.49
CA VAL A 221 -11.14 3.73 -9.49
C VAL A 221 -12.07 4.15 -8.35
N VAL A 222 -11.61 5.04 -7.46
CA VAL A 222 -12.39 5.55 -6.32
C VAL A 222 -12.05 7.01 -6.02
N ILE A 223 -13.03 7.79 -5.56
CA ILE A 223 -12.76 9.11 -4.98
C ILE A 223 -12.16 8.89 -3.58
N SER A 224 -10.88 9.18 -3.39
CA SER A 224 -10.20 8.95 -2.10
C SER A 224 -10.44 10.08 -1.09
N SER A 225 -10.63 11.31 -1.56
CA SER A 225 -10.99 12.46 -0.73
C SER A 225 -11.57 13.59 -1.55
N ILE A 226 -12.47 14.37 -0.96
CA ILE A 226 -12.83 15.71 -1.43
C ILE A 226 -12.61 16.70 -0.28
N LYS A 227 -12.12 17.90 -0.59
CA LYS A 227 -11.87 18.96 0.40
C LYS A 227 -12.19 20.32 -0.18
N GLU A 228 -12.95 21.11 0.56
CA GLU A 228 -13.08 22.55 0.29
C GLU A 228 -11.84 23.25 0.88
N ILE A 229 -10.96 23.75 0.01
CA ILE A 229 -9.68 24.37 0.43
C ILE A 229 -9.84 25.87 0.76
N SER A 230 -10.87 26.48 0.19
CA SER A 230 -11.39 27.82 0.49
C SER A 230 -12.83 27.87 0.01
N SER A 231 -13.64 28.83 0.48
CA SER A 231 -15.06 28.95 0.14
C SER A 231 -15.33 28.73 -1.35
N CYS A 232 -16.12 27.70 -1.68
CA CYS A 232 -16.52 27.31 -3.04
C CYS A 232 -15.38 26.89 -4.00
N LYS A 233 -14.18 26.58 -3.50
CA LYS A 233 -13.07 25.96 -4.25
C LYS A 233 -12.69 24.60 -3.67
N TYR A 234 -12.71 23.57 -4.50
CA TYR A 234 -12.56 22.18 -4.06
C TYR A 234 -11.31 21.53 -4.64
N VAL A 235 -10.73 20.60 -3.89
CA VAL A 235 -9.74 19.63 -4.38
C VAL A 235 -10.32 18.24 -4.21
N LEU A 236 -10.49 17.52 -5.32
CA LEU A 236 -11.03 16.16 -5.35
C LEU A 236 -9.92 15.21 -5.81
N THR A 237 -9.58 14.21 -5.00
CA THR A 237 -8.53 13.24 -5.33
C THR A 237 -9.17 11.92 -5.75
N VAL A 238 -8.84 11.47 -6.96
CA VAL A 238 -9.30 10.21 -7.55
C VAL A 238 -8.13 9.24 -7.60
N GLN A 239 -8.30 8.07 -7.00
CA GLN A 239 -7.40 6.96 -7.18
C GLN A 239 -7.78 6.22 -8.46
N SER A 240 -6.80 5.93 -9.33
CA SER A 240 -7.02 5.24 -10.61
C SER A 240 -5.90 4.25 -10.94
N PRO A 241 -6.22 2.97 -11.27
CA PRO A 241 -5.23 1.99 -11.71
C PRO A 241 -4.76 2.24 -13.15
N MET A 242 -5.48 3.04 -13.95
CA MET A 242 -5.05 3.33 -15.32
C MET A 242 -3.79 4.20 -15.34
N LEU A 243 -3.71 5.18 -14.43
CA LEU A 243 -2.57 6.08 -14.32
C LEU A 243 -1.28 5.35 -13.91
N CYS A 244 -1.39 4.22 -13.20
CA CYS A 244 -0.25 3.35 -12.86
C CYS A 244 0.48 2.75 -14.07
N LYS A 245 -0.10 2.79 -15.28
CA LYS A 245 0.57 2.36 -16.52
C LYS A 245 1.68 3.33 -16.97
N ASN A 246 1.71 4.55 -16.43
CA ASN A 246 2.80 5.51 -16.63
C ASN A 246 3.70 5.53 -15.37
N PRO A 247 5.01 5.22 -15.50
CA PRO A 247 5.95 5.17 -14.37
C PRO A 247 6.03 6.45 -13.53
N LEU A 248 5.81 7.64 -14.13
CA LEU A 248 5.92 8.93 -13.45
C LEU A 248 4.94 9.08 -12.28
N PHE A 249 3.78 8.43 -12.35
CA PHE A 249 2.75 8.48 -11.30
C PHE A 249 2.83 7.31 -10.33
N GLN A 250 3.65 6.29 -10.59
CA GLN A 250 3.75 5.14 -9.69
C GLN A 250 4.33 5.60 -8.35
N GLN A 251 3.57 5.40 -7.27
CA GLN A 251 4.13 5.56 -5.94
C GLN A 251 5.18 4.47 -5.71
N GLU A 252 6.39 4.89 -5.35
CA GLU A 252 7.49 4.01 -5.00
C GLU A 252 7.13 3.18 -3.76
N LYS A 253 6.66 1.95 -4.00
CA LYS A 253 6.31 0.99 -2.94
C LYS A 253 7.62 0.49 -2.32
N ARG A 254 8.13 1.23 -1.31
CA ARG A 254 9.29 0.82 -0.50
C ARG A 254 9.10 -0.64 -0.09
N THR A 255 9.94 -1.50 -0.64
CA THR A 255 9.98 -2.91 -0.29
C THR A 255 11.09 -3.07 0.73
N LEU A 256 10.73 -3.48 1.94
CA LEU A 256 11.64 -3.61 3.07
C LEU A 256 11.97 -5.09 3.27
N SER A 257 13.26 -5.45 3.25
CA SER A 257 13.69 -6.83 3.49
C SER A 257 13.74 -7.13 4.99
N ILE A 258 13.16 -8.27 5.37
CA ILE A 258 13.27 -8.91 6.68
C ILE A 258 14.19 -10.10 6.49
N HIS A 259 15.33 -10.09 7.16
CA HIS A 259 16.30 -11.19 7.07
C HIS A 259 16.13 -12.15 8.24
N CYS A 260 15.96 -13.44 7.97
CA CYS A 260 15.71 -14.49 8.96
C CYS A 260 16.84 -15.52 8.97
N ASN A 261 17.66 -15.53 10.02
CA ASN A 261 18.72 -16.53 10.20
C ASN A 261 18.15 -17.80 10.81
N GLU A 262 18.40 -18.96 10.20
CA GLU A 262 18.06 -20.26 10.79
C GLU A 262 18.91 -20.51 12.04
N LEU A 263 18.26 -20.94 13.12
CA LEU A 263 18.92 -21.39 14.34
C LEU A 263 19.09 -22.91 14.28
N LEU A 264 20.26 -23.40 14.68
CA LEU A 264 20.42 -24.82 14.96
C LEU A 264 19.46 -25.21 16.07
N ALA A 265 18.65 -26.25 15.83
CA ALA A 265 18.00 -26.95 16.92
C ALA A 265 19.10 -27.44 17.86
N GLU A 266 19.04 -27.04 19.13
CA GLU A 266 20.01 -27.44 20.14
C GLU A 266 20.03 -28.97 20.20
N ALA A 267 21.12 -29.57 19.71
CA ALA A 267 21.37 -30.97 19.96
C ALA A 267 21.45 -31.14 21.47
N GLU A 268 20.59 -31.98 22.04
CA GLU A 268 20.50 -32.21 23.47
C GLU A 268 21.91 -32.45 24.02
N ALA A 269 22.40 -31.52 24.84
CA ALA A 269 23.71 -31.64 25.44
C ALA A 269 23.66 -32.75 26.49
N THR A 270 23.95 -33.99 26.05
CA THR A 270 24.21 -35.12 26.93
C THR A 270 25.48 -34.81 27.72
N VAL A 271 25.28 -34.22 28.91
CA VAL A 271 26.34 -34.05 29.90
C VAL A 271 26.65 -35.45 30.44
N ASP A 272 27.65 -36.10 29.84
CA ASP A 272 28.25 -37.30 30.40
C ASP A 272 28.96 -36.94 31.71
N ASP A 273 28.37 -37.41 32.81
CA ASP A 273 28.93 -37.38 34.16
C ASP A 273 30.04 -38.42 34.28
N ASP A 274 31.31 -38.01 34.19
CA ASP A 274 32.41 -38.79 34.75
C ASP A 274 33.61 -37.91 35.16
N SER A 275 34.41 -38.45 36.09
CA SER A 275 35.71 -37.96 36.58
C SER A 275 35.72 -36.78 37.59
N LEU A 276 35.10 -37.02 38.75
CA LEU A 276 35.58 -36.45 40.04
C LEU A 276 36.85 -37.20 40.52
N PRO A 277 38.03 -36.56 40.66
CA PRO A 277 39.15 -37.15 41.38
C PRO A 277 38.95 -37.04 42.90
N LYS A 278 39.14 -38.15 43.61
CA LYS A 278 39.04 -38.21 45.07
C LYS A 278 40.30 -37.70 45.76
N GLU A 279 40.08 -37.00 46.88
CA GLU A 279 40.92 -36.95 48.08
C GLU A 279 42.43 -36.68 47.93
N ALA A 280 42.86 -35.47 48.32
CA ALA A 280 44.23 -35.21 48.78
C ALA A 280 44.20 -34.95 50.30
N GLN A 281 44.84 -35.84 51.07
CA GLN A 281 44.96 -35.69 52.52
C GLN A 281 46.04 -34.67 52.91
N ILE A 282 45.75 -33.90 53.95
CA ILE A 282 46.61 -32.82 54.48
C ILE A 282 47.76 -33.43 55.30
N ILE A 283 49.00 -33.03 55.02
CA ILE A 283 50.14 -33.22 55.93
C ILE A 283 50.86 -31.88 56.09
N ILE A 284 50.89 -31.37 57.32
CA ILE A 284 51.58 -30.14 57.72
C ILE A 284 52.94 -30.53 58.35
N PRO A 285 54.03 -29.86 57.97
CA PRO A 285 55.19 -29.66 58.82
C PRO A 285 55.41 -28.16 59.09
N ASP A 286 55.31 -27.79 60.36
CA ASP A 286 55.74 -26.53 60.97
C ASP A 286 56.62 -26.96 62.17
N PRO A 287 57.79 -26.33 62.45
CA PRO A 287 57.78 -25.00 63.07
C PRO A 287 58.96 -24.05 62.68
N ASP A 288 58.93 -22.87 63.31
CA ASP A 288 59.95 -21.82 63.46
C ASP A 288 60.17 -20.86 62.26
N GLY A 289 59.82 -19.56 62.35
CA GLY A 289 59.20 -18.83 63.47
C GLY A 289 59.12 -17.30 63.24
N LEU A 290 58.78 -16.54 64.30
CA LEU A 290 58.68 -15.05 64.38
C LEU A 290 57.55 -14.41 63.52
N HIS A 291 56.41 -13.93 64.05
CA HIS A 291 56.24 -13.07 65.23
C HIS A 291 54.77 -12.99 65.74
N ASN A 292 54.68 -12.85 67.07
CA ASN A 292 53.52 -12.61 67.96
C ASN A 292 52.24 -11.88 67.47
N TYR A 293 51.09 -12.42 67.92
CA TYR A 293 50.08 -11.82 68.83
C TYR A 293 50.08 -10.28 69.03
N ALA A 294 48.97 -9.53 69.13
CA ALA A 294 47.50 -9.75 69.10
C ALA A 294 46.81 -8.35 68.90
N ALA A 295 45.51 -8.06 69.05
CA ALA A 295 44.34 -8.75 69.61
C ALA A 295 43.01 -8.19 69.00
N TYR A 296 41.85 -8.61 69.54
CA TYR A 296 40.50 -8.19 69.16
C TYR A 296 39.91 -7.11 70.09
N ALA A 297 38.87 -6.40 69.63
CA ALA A 297 37.82 -5.84 70.49
C ALA A 297 36.45 -5.85 69.78
N THR A 298 35.49 -6.55 70.40
CA THR A 298 34.01 -6.58 70.19
C THR A 298 33.48 -6.70 68.76
#